data_AF-A0A5C6AE09-F1
#
_entry.id   AF-A0A5C6AE09-F1
#
_cell.length_a   1.000
_cell.length_b   1.000
_cell.length_c   1.000
_cell.angle_alpha   90.00
_cell.angle_beta   90.00
_cell.angle_gamma   90.00
#
_symmetry.space_group_name_H-M   'P 1'
#
loop_
_entity.id
_entity.type
_entity.pdbx_description
1 polymer ?
#
loop_
_entity_poly.entity_id
_entity_poly.type
_entity_poly.pdbx_seq_one_letter_code
_entity_poly.pdbx_strand_id
1 'polypeptide(L)'
;MYDRPTWHYQLAATLTYGDDINVPPQPGPLPAEANLQTQELHIAQAIALCRRVMSDSRQPAADRAIAACWLAHLTGDAHQPCHAGSLYASVAFPDGDRGGNEIKLLNGRNLHALWDGLLGPRFDEGDTDRRLTEIITDEDLIELGDISFEEVDPLLWLAESREVVRMVVYTAEVVAPVRAVSGGKASQLPPIRLSQEYLKAAGVVATLRADEAGYRLAAVWRKCLRTADESPAAEGR
;
A
#
# COMPACT_ATOMS: atom_id res chain seq x y z
N MET A 1 1.76 -18.23 -14.26
CA MET A 1 2.58 -17.57 -13.21
C MET A 1 1.78 -16.39 -12.69
N TYR A 2 1.46 -16.39 -11.39
CA TYR A 2 0.60 -15.36 -10.76
C TYR A 2 1.40 -14.19 -10.20
N ASP A 3 2.72 -14.20 -10.29
CA ASP A 3 3.55 -13.07 -9.87
C ASP A 3 3.20 -11.81 -10.69
N ARG A 4 3.02 -10.68 -10.00
CA ARG A 4 2.68 -9.37 -10.58
C ARG A 4 3.45 -8.27 -9.85
N PRO A 5 4.78 -8.14 -10.07
CA PRO A 5 5.63 -7.31 -9.22
C PRO A 5 5.21 -5.84 -9.13
N THR A 6 4.68 -5.26 -10.20
CA THR A 6 4.30 -3.85 -10.25
C THR A 6 2.93 -3.56 -9.66
N TRP A 7 2.08 -4.57 -9.47
CA TRP A 7 0.75 -4.39 -8.90
C TRP A 7 0.81 -3.96 -7.43
N HIS A 8 1.89 -4.30 -6.75
CA HIS A 8 2.06 -4.10 -5.32
C HIS A 8 2.35 -2.66 -4.92
N TYR A 9 2.66 -1.75 -5.86
CA TYR A 9 2.99 -0.37 -5.50
C TYR A 9 2.46 0.66 -6.50
N GLN A 10 2.30 1.89 -6.01
CA GLN A 10 2.08 3.08 -6.84
C GLN A 10 2.76 4.29 -6.18
N LEU A 11 4.09 4.34 -6.34
CA LEU A 11 4.93 5.33 -5.69
C LEU A 11 4.76 6.72 -6.31
N ALA A 12 4.60 7.72 -5.46
CA ALA A 12 4.74 9.13 -5.82
C ALA A 12 5.80 9.79 -4.95
N ALA A 13 6.42 10.86 -5.46
CA ALA A 13 7.30 11.68 -4.63
C ALA A 13 6.51 12.29 -3.46
N THR A 14 6.97 11.99 -2.25
CA THR A 14 6.42 12.56 -1.01
C THR A 14 7.33 13.61 -0.41
N LEU A 15 8.65 13.45 -0.62
CA LEU A 15 9.71 14.38 -0.24
C LEU A 15 10.77 14.41 -1.35
N THR A 16 11.35 15.59 -1.57
CA THR A 16 12.40 15.84 -2.55
C THR A 16 13.52 16.67 -1.92
N TYR A 17 14.78 16.25 -2.05
CA TYR A 17 15.95 16.98 -1.54
C TYR A 17 17.02 17.21 -2.60
N GLY A 18 17.32 18.48 -2.86
CA GLY A 18 18.26 18.90 -3.90
C GLY A 18 17.55 19.34 -5.17
N ASP A 19 18.34 19.81 -6.13
CA ASP A 19 17.86 20.37 -7.39
C ASP A 19 17.84 19.30 -8.50
N ASP A 20 17.15 19.60 -9.60
CA ASP A 20 17.11 18.80 -10.85
C ASP A 20 16.68 17.33 -10.69
N ILE A 21 15.80 17.04 -9.72
CA ILE A 21 15.21 15.71 -9.55
C ILE A 21 14.08 15.48 -10.56
N ASN A 22 14.24 14.46 -11.39
CA ASN A 22 13.18 14.02 -12.31
C ASN A 22 12.26 12.99 -11.63
N VAL A 23 11.10 13.45 -11.14
CA VAL A 23 10.08 12.56 -10.60
C VAL A 23 9.22 11.99 -11.74
N PRO A 24 9.08 10.65 -11.85
CA PRO A 24 8.25 10.05 -12.88
C PRO A 24 6.77 10.46 -12.73
N PRO A 25 6.04 10.63 -13.83
CA PRO A 25 4.60 10.90 -13.76
C PRO A 25 3.86 9.73 -13.12
N GLN A 26 2.72 10.04 -12.50
CA GLN A 26 1.85 8.99 -11.96
C GLN A 26 1.23 8.17 -13.08
N PRO A 27 0.96 6.86 -12.84
CA PRO A 27 0.25 6.03 -13.79
C PRO A 27 -1.12 6.62 -14.14
N GLY A 28 -1.50 6.48 -15.42
CA GLY A 28 -2.81 6.88 -15.90
C GLY A 28 -3.93 5.92 -15.49
N PRO A 29 -5.13 6.06 -16.08
CA PRO A 29 -6.23 5.12 -15.84
C PRO A 29 -5.88 3.69 -16.27
N LEU A 30 -6.69 2.71 -15.84
CA LEU A 30 -6.59 1.33 -16.29
C LEU A 30 -6.68 1.25 -17.84
N PRO A 31 -5.73 0.62 -18.54
CA PRO A 31 -5.83 0.40 -19.98
C PRO A 31 -7.09 -0.40 -20.35
N ALA A 32 -7.75 -0.01 -21.44
CA ALA A 32 -9.06 -0.58 -21.81
C ALA A 32 -8.98 -2.11 -22.03
N GLU A 33 -7.90 -2.55 -22.66
CA GLU A 33 -7.56 -3.93 -23.03
C GLU A 33 -6.97 -4.77 -21.89
N ALA A 34 -6.75 -4.18 -20.71
CA ALA A 34 -6.15 -4.89 -19.59
C ALA A 34 -6.98 -6.13 -19.19
N ASN A 35 -6.31 -7.19 -18.78
CA ASN A 35 -6.91 -8.44 -18.30
C ASN A 35 -6.06 -9.00 -17.16
N LEU A 36 -6.48 -10.11 -16.55
CA LEU A 36 -5.75 -10.71 -15.41
C LEU A 36 -4.32 -11.15 -15.76
N GLN A 37 -3.95 -11.23 -17.05
CA GLN A 37 -2.60 -11.55 -17.52
C GLN A 37 -1.73 -10.30 -17.73
N THR A 38 -2.31 -9.09 -17.72
CA THR A 38 -1.56 -7.83 -17.82
C THR A 38 -0.58 -7.70 -16.64
N GLN A 39 0.71 -7.59 -16.95
CA GLN A 39 1.77 -7.52 -15.94
C GLN A 39 1.95 -6.10 -15.40
N GLU A 40 2.07 -5.12 -16.30
CA GLU A 40 2.40 -3.74 -15.96
C GLU A 40 1.18 -2.91 -15.58
N LEU A 41 0.68 -3.14 -14.36
CA LEU A 41 -0.32 -2.29 -13.71
C LEU A 41 0.20 -1.89 -12.33
N HIS A 42 -0.18 -0.71 -11.87
CA HIS A 42 0.02 -0.28 -10.49
C HIS A 42 -1.24 -0.48 -9.64
N ILE A 43 -1.11 -0.40 -8.31
CA ILE A 43 -2.18 -0.68 -7.33
C ILE A 43 -3.56 -0.21 -7.81
N ALA A 44 -3.73 1.08 -8.13
CA ALA A 44 -5.05 1.60 -8.46
C ALA A 44 -5.62 0.98 -9.75
N GLN A 45 -4.78 0.76 -10.76
CA GLN A 45 -5.18 0.10 -12.00
C GLN A 45 -5.51 -1.38 -11.75
N ALA A 46 -4.68 -2.09 -10.98
CA ALA A 46 -4.91 -3.49 -10.64
C ALA A 46 -6.20 -3.69 -9.82
N ILE A 47 -6.49 -2.80 -8.86
CA ILE A 47 -7.75 -2.76 -8.13
C ILE A 47 -8.92 -2.52 -9.09
N ALA A 48 -8.82 -1.55 -9.99
CA ALA A 48 -9.87 -1.27 -10.97
C ALA A 48 -10.14 -2.49 -11.88
N LEU A 49 -9.08 -3.18 -12.33
CA LEU A 49 -9.19 -4.40 -13.11
C LEU A 49 -9.91 -5.51 -12.33
N CYS A 50 -9.48 -5.76 -11.09
CA CYS A 50 -10.05 -6.83 -10.28
C CYS A 50 -11.51 -6.56 -9.91
N ARG A 51 -11.88 -5.30 -9.64
CA ARG A 51 -13.29 -4.90 -9.48
C ARG A 51 -14.11 -5.19 -10.73
N ARG A 52 -13.59 -4.84 -11.91
CA ARG A 52 -14.26 -5.11 -13.20
C ARG A 52 -14.49 -6.60 -13.41
N VAL A 53 -13.48 -7.45 -13.14
CA VAL A 53 -13.58 -8.90 -13.31
C VAL A 53 -14.53 -9.52 -12.28
N MET A 54 -14.39 -9.18 -10.99
CA MET A 54 -15.22 -9.76 -9.92
C MET A 54 -16.71 -9.43 -10.08
N SER A 55 -17.02 -8.23 -10.59
CA SER A 55 -18.39 -7.73 -10.75
C SER A 55 -19.10 -8.25 -12.01
N ASP A 56 -18.39 -8.85 -12.96
CA ASP A 56 -18.98 -9.34 -14.21
C ASP A 56 -19.36 -10.83 -14.06
N SER A 57 -20.66 -11.11 -13.95
CA SER A 57 -21.18 -12.48 -13.78
C SER A 57 -20.94 -13.39 -14.99
N ARG A 58 -20.51 -12.83 -16.13
CA ARG A 58 -20.15 -13.59 -17.34
C ARG A 58 -18.71 -14.08 -17.31
N GLN A 59 -17.87 -13.57 -16.42
CA GLN A 59 -16.49 -14.04 -16.24
C GLN A 59 -16.47 -15.44 -15.60
N PRO A 60 -15.48 -16.29 -15.93
CA PRO A 60 -15.32 -17.58 -15.27
C PRO A 60 -15.25 -17.44 -13.75
N ALA A 61 -15.89 -18.36 -13.02
CA ALA A 61 -15.88 -18.34 -11.56
C ALA A 61 -14.47 -18.34 -10.96
N ALA A 62 -13.52 -19.04 -11.61
CA ALA A 62 -12.12 -19.05 -11.21
C ALA A 62 -11.45 -17.67 -11.34
N ASP A 63 -11.73 -16.95 -12.42
CA ASP A 63 -11.18 -15.60 -12.64
C ASP A 63 -11.76 -14.60 -11.63
N ARG A 64 -13.05 -14.72 -11.33
CA ARG A 64 -13.70 -13.93 -10.28
C ARG A 64 -13.12 -14.21 -8.90
N ALA A 65 -12.81 -15.47 -8.58
CA ALA A 65 -12.15 -15.85 -7.33
C ALA A 65 -10.72 -15.28 -7.24
N ILE A 66 -9.95 -15.37 -8.32
CA ILE A 66 -8.60 -14.76 -8.40
C ILE A 66 -8.69 -13.24 -8.19
N ALA A 67 -9.64 -12.57 -8.85
CA ALA A 67 -9.86 -11.15 -8.68
C ALA A 67 -10.23 -10.79 -7.23
N ALA A 68 -11.05 -11.60 -6.56
CA ALA A 68 -11.38 -11.39 -5.15
C ALA A 68 -10.14 -11.48 -4.24
N CYS A 69 -9.28 -12.48 -4.45
CA CYS A 69 -8.01 -12.61 -3.71
C CYS A 69 -7.08 -11.41 -3.96
N TRP A 70 -6.97 -10.96 -5.21
CA TRP A 70 -6.19 -9.76 -5.53
C TRP A 70 -6.77 -8.50 -4.90
N LEU A 71 -8.10 -8.35 -4.81
CA LEU A 71 -8.70 -7.21 -4.10
C LEU A 71 -8.33 -7.21 -2.62
N ALA A 72 -8.33 -8.36 -1.94
CA ALA A 72 -7.86 -8.45 -0.56
C ALA A 72 -6.39 -8.02 -0.44
N HIS A 73 -5.53 -8.59 -1.28
CA HIS A 73 -4.10 -8.30 -1.28
C HIS A 73 -3.81 -6.82 -1.53
N LEU A 74 -4.33 -6.29 -2.64
CA LEU A 74 -4.04 -4.93 -3.10
C LEU A 74 -4.67 -3.85 -2.22
N THR A 75 -5.78 -4.14 -1.56
CA THR A 75 -6.36 -3.21 -0.58
C THR A 75 -5.41 -3.08 0.62
N GLY A 76 -4.82 -4.18 1.09
CA GLY A 76 -3.76 -4.13 2.11
C GLY A 76 -2.54 -3.33 1.63
N ASP A 77 -2.02 -3.63 0.44
CA ASP A 77 -0.86 -2.92 -0.12
C ASP A 77 -1.12 -1.41 -0.27
N ALA A 78 -2.32 -1.00 -0.72
CA ALA A 78 -2.69 0.41 -0.85
C ALA A 78 -2.63 1.18 0.48
N HIS A 79 -2.86 0.49 1.60
CA HIS A 79 -2.87 1.07 2.94
C HIS A 79 -1.50 1.01 3.63
N GLN A 80 -0.58 0.16 3.17
CA GLN A 80 0.79 0.12 3.67
C GLN A 80 1.58 1.31 3.08
N PRO A 81 1.95 2.32 3.89
CA PRO A 81 2.42 3.63 3.41
C PRO A 81 3.61 3.57 2.43
N CYS A 82 4.56 2.67 2.65
CA CYS A 82 5.75 2.49 1.83
C CYS A 82 5.47 1.95 0.41
N HIS A 83 4.24 1.48 0.11
CA HIS A 83 3.83 1.13 -1.26
C HIS A 83 3.27 2.33 -2.04
N ALA A 84 3.03 3.48 -1.39
CA ALA A 84 2.43 4.67 -2.00
C ALA A 84 3.39 5.86 -2.14
N GLY A 85 4.37 5.99 -1.25
CA GLY A 85 5.27 7.14 -1.20
C GLY A 85 6.74 6.78 -1.36
N SER A 86 7.48 7.68 -2.01
CA SER A 86 8.92 7.57 -2.25
C SER A 86 9.60 8.88 -1.87
N LEU A 87 10.82 8.78 -1.33
CA LEU A 87 11.70 9.90 -1.06
C LEU A 87 12.71 10.03 -2.18
N TYR A 88 12.79 11.22 -2.78
CA TYR A 88 13.79 11.54 -3.79
C TYR A 88 14.86 12.46 -3.22
N ALA A 89 16.11 12.19 -3.56
CA ALA A 89 17.25 12.97 -3.11
C ALA A 89 18.34 12.92 -4.18
N SER A 90 18.76 14.06 -4.74
CA SER A 90 19.60 14.10 -5.95
C SER A 90 20.88 13.27 -5.86
N VAL A 91 21.47 13.14 -4.66
CA VAL A 91 22.68 12.35 -4.41
C VAL A 91 22.36 10.95 -3.89
N ALA A 92 21.48 10.84 -2.89
CA ALA A 92 21.24 9.57 -2.21
C ALA A 92 20.27 8.66 -2.98
N PHE A 93 19.23 9.24 -3.58
CA PHE A 93 18.11 8.55 -4.22
C PHE A 93 17.62 9.33 -5.46
N PRO A 94 18.42 9.43 -6.54
CA PRO A 94 18.06 10.20 -7.73
C PRO A 94 16.77 9.68 -8.39
N ASP A 95 16.57 8.36 -8.35
CA ASP A 95 15.38 7.68 -8.89
C ASP A 95 14.31 7.37 -7.82
N GLY A 96 14.47 7.94 -6.63
CA GLY A 96 13.65 7.64 -5.46
C GLY A 96 14.17 6.46 -4.64
N ASP A 97 13.79 6.40 -3.38
CA ASP A 97 14.24 5.38 -2.41
C ASP A 97 13.49 4.04 -2.54
N ARG A 98 12.64 3.93 -3.56
CA ARG A 98 11.80 2.77 -3.87
C ARG A 98 10.89 2.39 -2.70
N GLY A 99 10.26 3.39 -2.09
CA GLY A 99 9.35 3.18 -0.97
C GLY A 99 10.09 2.72 0.29
N GLY A 100 11.28 3.27 0.54
CA GLY A 100 12.12 2.89 1.68
C GLY A 100 12.97 1.63 1.49
N ASN A 101 12.96 0.99 0.31
CA ASN A 101 13.79 -0.20 0.07
C ASN A 101 15.30 0.10 0.05
N GLU A 102 15.66 1.32 -0.36
CA GLU A 102 17.06 1.78 -0.41
C GLU A 102 17.55 2.35 0.92
N ILE A 103 16.67 2.57 1.90
CA ILE A 103 17.02 3.04 3.25
C ILE A 103 17.35 1.84 4.13
N LYS A 104 18.64 1.55 4.31
CA LYS A 104 19.10 0.43 5.16
C LYS A 104 18.93 0.73 6.65
N LEU A 105 18.57 -0.28 7.42
CA LEU A 105 18.43 -0.18 8.87
C LEU A 105 19.57 -0.89 9.58
N LEU A 106 19.99 -0.37 10.73
CA LEU A 106 21.02 -1.00 11.55
C LEU A 106 20.54 -2.34 12.13
N ASN A 107 19.26 -2.41 12.54
CA ASN A 107 18.64 -3.58 13.16
C ASN A 107 17.52 -4.15 12.27
N GLY A 108 17.86 -4.59 11.06
CA GLY A 108 16.90 -5.12 10.10
C GLY A 108 17.44 -5.10 8.68
N ARG A 109 16.55 -5.26 7.69
CA ARG A 109 16.92 -5.20 6.26
C ARG A 109 16.93 -3.75 5.76
N ASN A 110 15.74 -3.18 5.62
CA ASN A 110 15.51 -1.82 5.14
C ASN A 110 14.20 -1.29 5.72
N LEU A 111 13.91 -0.01 5.46
CA LEU A 111 12.72 0.66 5.98
C LEU A 111 11.42 0.02 5.46
N HIS A 112 11.37 -0.31 4.17
CA HIS A 112 10.18 -0.96 3.58
C HIS A 112 9.83 -2.27 4.28
N ALA A 113 10.81 -3.16 4.44
CA ALA A 113 10.65 -4.46 5.09
C ALA A 113 10.31 -4.35 6.58
N LEU A 114 10.71 -3.27 7.25
CA LEU A 114 10.23 -2.99 8.60
C LEU A 114 8.73 -2.72 8.56
N TRP A 115 8.27 -1.81 7.68
CA TRP A 115 6.87 -1.43 7.57
C TRP A 115 5.95 -2.59 7.16
N ASP A 116 6.36 -3.43 6.21
CA ASP A 116 5.65 -4.68 5.87
C ASP A 116 5.49 -5.61 7.09
N GLY A 117 6.44 -5.58 8.02
CA GLY A 117 6.49 -6.48 9.17
C GLY A 117 5.88 -5.94 10.47
N LEU A 118 5.36 -4.69 10.49
CA LEU A 118 4.90 -4.02 11.71
C LEU A 118 3.68 -4.71 12.36
N LEU A 119 2.89 -5.44 11.57
CA LEU A 119 1.71 -6.18 12.07
C LEU A 119 2.05 -7.59 12.56
N GLY A 120 3.31 -8.00 12.47
CA GLY A 120 3.78 -9.30 12.93
C GLY A 120 4.53 -10.05 11.83
N PRO A 121 5.65 -10.71 12.14
CA PRO A 121 6.45 -11.45 11.17
C PRO A 121 5.92 -12.87 10.88
N ARG A 122 4.90 -13.32 11.62
CA ARG A 122 4.34 -14.68 11.54
C ARG A 122 2.91 -14.63 11.06
N PHE A 123 2.65 -15.35 9.98
CA PHE A 123 1.31 -15.74 9.57
C PHE A 123 0.91 -16.99 10.37
N ASP A 124 0.85 -16.87 11.70
CA ASP A 124 0.19 -17.88 12.52
C ASP A 124 -1.21 -17.38 12.91
N GLU A 125 -2.15 -18.33 12.96
CA GLU A 125 -3.57 -18.05 13.16
C GLU A 125 -3.82 -17.38 14.52
N GLY A 126 -3.06 -17.75 15.55
CA GLY A 126 -3.20 -17.20 16.90
C GLY A 126 -2.78 -15.72 17.00
N ASP A 127 -1.66 -15.34 16.39
CA ASP A 127 -1.22 -13.94 16.34
C ASP A 127 -2.19 -13.09 15.49
N THR A 128 -2.71 -13.66 14.40
CA THR A 128 -3.72 -12.99 13.56
C THR A 128 -5.03 -12.78 14.32
N ASP A 129 -5.55 -13.80 14.99
CA ASP A 129 -6.79 -13.72 15.78
C ASP A 129 -6.67 -12.74 16.94
N ARG A 130 -5.52 -12.73 17.63
CA ARG A 130 -5.25 -11.75 18.68
C ARG A 130 -5.27 -10.34 18.12
N ARG A 131 -4.60 -10.09 16.99
CA ARG A 131 -4.52 -8.76 16.38
C ARG A 131 -5.88 -8.29 15.87
N LEU A 132 -6.65 -9.20 15.26
CA LEU A 132 -8.02 -8.94 14.88
C LEU A 132 -8.86 -8.56 16.10
N THR A 133 -8.74 -9.31 17.19
CA THR A 133 -9.44 -9.03 18.45
C THR A 133 -9.08 -7.64 18.99
N GLU A 134 -7.79 -7.28 18.99
CA GLU A 134 -7.32 -5.94 19.39
C GLU A 134 -7.97 -4.83 18.54
N ILE A 135 -8.15 -5.05 17.23
CA ILE A 135 -8.77 -4.07 16.33
C ILE A 135 -10.28 -3.98 16.56
N ILE A 136 -11.00 -5.11 16.54
CA ILE A 136 -12.48 -5.11 16.58
C ILE A 136 -13.08 -4.83 17.96
N THR A 137 -12.25 -4.72 19.00
CA THR A 137 -12.69 -4.39 20.36
C THR A 137 -12.30 -2.99 20.81
N ASP A 138 -11.54 -2.26 19.99
CA ASP A 138 -11.16 -0.87 20.24
C ASP A 138 -12.23 0.05 19.61
N GLU A 139 -12.94 0.81 20.46
CA GLU A 139 -14.05 1.67 20.02
C GLU A 139 -13.60 2.78 19.08
N ASP A 140 -12.39 3.32 19.27
CA ASP A 140 -11.85 4.38 18.41
C ASP A 140 -11.51 3.82 17.01
N LEU A 141 -10.99 2.58 16.95
CA LEU A 141 -10.74 1.89 15.68
C LEU A 141 -12.05 1.56 14.95
N ILE A 142 -13.06 1.07 15.67
CA ILE A 142 -14.37 0.79 15.08
C ILE A 142 -14.98 2.07 14.46
N GLU A 143 -14.96 3.19 15.19
CA GLU A 143 -15.49 4.46 14.68
C GLU A 143 -14.71 4.92 13.43
N LEU A 144 -13.38 4.82 13.44
CA LEU A 144 -12.55 5.15 12.28
C LEU A 144 -12.86 4.26 11.08
N GLY A 145 -12.97 2.95 11.30
CA GLY A 145 -13.33 1.97 10.30
C GLY A 145 -14.66 2.28 9.64
N ASP A 146 -15.69 2.59 10.42
CA ASP A 146 -17.02 2.99 9.94
C ASP A 146 -16.97 4.26 9.09
N ILE A 147 -16.18 5.27 9.47
CA ILE A 147 -15.97 6.48 8.68
C ILE A 147 -15.28 6.16 7.34
N SER A 148 -14.31 5.24 7.35
CA SER A 148 -13.53 4.86 6.16
C SER A 148 -14.32 4.04 5.14
N PHE A 149 -15.41 3.39 5.56
CA PHE A 149 -16.16 2.38 4.80
C PHE A 149 -16.75 2.90 3.48
N GLU A 150 -17.18 4.16 3.43
CA GLU A 150 -17.84 4.74 2.25
C GLU A 150 -16.86 5.09 1.12
N GLU A 151 -15.56 5.26 1.44
CA GLU A 151 -14.57 5.65 0.45
C GLU A 151 -13.96 4.42 -0.22
N VAL A 152 -14.28 4.22 -1.50
CA VAL A 152 -13.81 3.10 -2.30
C VAL A 152 -12.84 3.48 -3.41
N ASP A 153 -12.36 4.71 -3.51
CA ASP A 153 -11.38 5.10 -4.52
C ASP A 153 -9.93 4.76 -4.09
N PRO A 154 -9.25 3.81 -4.77
CA PRO A 154 -7.87 3.47 -4.43
C PRO A 154 -6.89 4.63 -4.61
N LEU A 155 -7.19 5.64 -5.46
CA LEU A 155 -6.32 6.81 -5.58
C LEU A 155 -6.36 7.69 -4.33
N LEU A 156 -7.50 7.75 -3.64
CA LEU A 156 -7.63 8.46 -2.37
C LEU A 156 -6.90 7.70 -1.25
N TRP A 157 -7.04 6.37 -1.18
CA TRP A 157 -6.31 5.55 -0.22
C TRP A 157 -4.79 5.71 -0.34
N LEU A 158 -4.29 5.74 -1.59
CA LEU A 158 -2.87 6.00 -1.87
C LEU A 158 -2.45 7.44 -1.50
N ALA A 159 -3.34 8.43 -1.64
CA ALA A 159 -3.08 9.81 -1.24
C ALA A 159 -2.95 9.92 0.29
N GLU A 160 -3.83 9.27 1.05
CA GLU A 160 -3.73 9.18 2.52
C GLU A 160 -2.44 8.47 2.95
N SER A 161 -2.11 7.33 2.33
CA SER A 161 -0.86 6.62 2.59
C SER A 161 0.36 7.54 2.38
N ARG A 162 0.32 8.46 1.40
CA ARG A 162 1.39 9.45 1.18
C ARG A 162 1.45 10.53 2.26
N GLU A 163 0.32 10.92 2.85
CA GLU A 163 0.33 11.78 4.04
C GLU A 163 0.99 11.06 5.23
N VAL A 164 0.64 9.79 5.45
CA VAL A 164 1.27 8.95 6.48
C VAL A 164 2.78 8.83 6.23
N VAL A 165 3.20 8.68 4.97
CA VAL A 165 4.62 8.67 4.60
C VAL A 165 5.32 9.94 5.07
N ARG A 166 4.73 11.12 4.80
CA ARG A 166 5.29 12.42 5.23
C ARG A 166 5.35 12.55 6.75
N MET A 167 4.32 12.09 7.45
CA MET A 167 4.17 12.34 8.89
C MET A 167 4.92 11.33 9.76
N VAL A 168 4.98 10.06 9.33
CA VAL A 168 5.34 8.94 10.21
C VAL A 168 6.43 8.04 9.62
N VAL A 169 6.48 7.86 8.30
CA VAL A 169 7.54 7.04 7.68
C VAL A 169 8.85 7.81 7.63
N TYR A 170 8.85 8.98 6.99
CA TYR A 170 10.03 9.81 6.77
C TYR A 170 10.22 10.87 7.85
N THR A 171 10.30 10.43 9.11
CA THR A 171 10.59 11.30 10.25
C THR A 171 11.98 11.95 10.17
N ALA A 172 12.25 12.91 11.06
CA ALA A 172 13.56 13.54 11.20
C ALA A 172 14.71 12.52 11.31
N GLU A 173 14.51 11.40 12.00
CA GLU A 173 15.49 10.32 12.15
C GLU A 173 15.88 9.70 10.80
N VAL A 174 14.92 9.58 9.89
CA VAL A 174 15.12 9.02 8.56
C VAL A 174 15.70 10.07 7.60
N VAL A 175 15.16 11.29 7.61
CA VAL A 175 15.53 12.31 6.61
C VAL A 175 16.83 13.03 6.94
N ALA A 176 17.25 13.13 8.21
CA ALA A 176 18.46 13.87 8.57
C ALA A 176 19.74 13.26 7.95
N PRO A 177 19.98 11.94 7.98
CA PRO A 177 21.09 11.32 7.27
C PRO A 177 21.04 11.53 5.75
N VAL A 178 19.84 11.45 5.15
CA VAL A 178 19.65 11.66 3.70
C VAL A 178 19.98 13.11 3.29
N ARG A 179 19.54 14.08 4.10
CA ARG A 179 19.88 15.50 3.91
C ARG A 179 21.38 15.75 4.08
N ALA A 180 22.04 15.07 5.01
CA ALA A 180 23.48 15.21 5.21
C ALA A 180 24.26 14.75 3.97
N VAL A 181 23.87 13.63 3.35
CA VAL A 181 24.47 13.15 2.09
C VAL A 181 24.18 14.11 0.95
N SER A 182 22.92 14.49 0.78
CA SER A 182 22.50 15.38 -0.32
C SER A 182 23.13 16.78 -0.22
N GLY A 183 23.41 17.25 0.99
CA GLY A 183 24.10 18.52 1.26
C GLY A 183 25.63 18.43 1.31
N GLY A 184 26.23 17.29 0.92
CA GLY A 184 27.69 17.10 0.90
C GLY A 184 28.37 17.04 2.28
N LYS A 185 27.58 16.91 3.36
CA LYS A 185 28.10 16.77 4.74
C LYS A 185 28.48 15.33 5.08
N ALA A 186 28.04 14.36 4.27
CA ALA A 186 28.40 12.96 4.36
C ALA A 186 28.61 12.39 2.95
N SER A 187 29.53 11.44 2.81
CA SER A 187 29.84 10.80 1.51
C SER A 187 28.90 9.65 1.14
N GLN A 188 28.24 9.06 2.14
CA GLN A 188 27.32 7.92 1.96
C GLN A 188 26.26 7.90 3.06
N LEU A 189 25.12 7.28 2.78
CA LEU A 189 24.05 7.08 3.74
C LEU A 189 24.39 5.89 4.65
N PRO A 190 24.63 6.08 5.96
CA PRO A 190 24.82 4.97 6.87
C PRO A 190 23.49 4.23 7.12
N PRO A 191 23.51 2.95 7.53
CA PRO A 191 22.33 2.29 8.06
C PRO A 191 21.73 3.08 9.23
N ILE A 192 20.43 3.29 9.20
CA ILE A 192 19.72 4.12 10.17
C ILE A 192 19.30 3.26 11.37
N ARG A 193 19.54 3.76 12.58
CA ARG A 193 18.98 3.20 13.81
C ARG A 193 17.75 4.02 14.19
N LEU A 194 16.60 3.39 14.16
CA LEU A 194 15.33 3.99 14.56
C LEU A 194 15.14 3.89 16.09
N SER A 195 14.56 4.93 16.66
CA SER A 195 14.20 5.01 18.08
C SER A 195 13.05 4.05 18.46
N GLN A 196 12.86 3.82 19.76
CA GLN A 196 11.71 3.05 20.23
C GLN A 196 10.41 3.82 20.01
N GLU A 197 10.49 5.14 20.10
CA GLU A 197 9.40 6.07 19.84
C GLU A 197 8.93 5.96 18.38
N TYR A 198 9.87 5.88 17.42
CA TYR A 198 9.56 5.61 16.02
C TYR A 198 8.82 4.28 15.86
N LEU A 199 9.37 3.20 16.41
CA LEU A 199 8.79 1.86 16.26
C LEU A 199 7.38 1.77 16.86
N LYS A 200 7.16 2.40 18.01
CA LYS A 200 5.84 2.48 18.64
C LYS A 200 4.85 3.27 17.78
N ALA A 201 5.23 4.45 17.30
CA ALA A 201 4.38 5.27 16.45
C ALA A 201 4.03 4.57 15.13
N ALA A 202 5.03 3.95 14.49
CA ALA A 202 4.83 3.17 13.28
C ALA A 202 3.88 1.98 13.50
N GLY A 203 4.02 1.25 14.61
CA GLY A 203 3.13 0.14 14.95
C GLY A 203 1.67 0.55 15.17
N VAL A 204 1.43 1.69 15.83
CA VAL A 204 0.07 2.25 15.99
C VAL A 204 -0.54 2.58 14.64
N VAL A 205 0.23 3.25 13.77
CA VAL A 205 -0.25 3.65 12.44
C VAL A 205 -0.46 2.45 11.53
N ALA A 206 0.40 1.43 11.60
CA ALA A 206 0.20 0.19 10.86
C ALA A 206 -1.14 -0.48 11.25
N THR A 207 -1.49 -0.48 12.55
CA THR A 207 -2.81 -0.98 13.00
C THR A 207 -3.97 -0.16 12.43
N LEU A 208 -3.89 1.18 12.51
CA LEU A 208 -4.92 2.06 11.94
C LEU A 208 -5.13 1.80 10.44
N ARG A 209 -4.04 1.69 9.68
CA ARG A 209 -4.10 1.42 8.23
C ARG A 209 -4.65 0.03 7.91
N ALA A 210 -4.38 -0.97 8.76
CA ALA A 210 -4.94 -2.32 8.61
C ALA A 210 -6.45 -2.35 8.85
N ASP A 211 -6.92 -1.59 9.85
CA ASP A 211 -8.35 -1.43 10.14
C ASP A 211 -9.08 -0.82 8.93
N GLU A 212 -8.64 0.35 8.46
CA GLU A 212 -9.21 1.02 7.28
C GLU A 212 -9.22 0.09 6.04
N ALA A 213 -8.13 -0.65 5.82
CA ALA A 213 -8.05 -1.62 4.71
C ALA A 213 -9.12 -2.70 4.81
N GLY A 214 -9.41 -3.21 6.02
CA GLY A 214 -10.43 -4.21 6.27
C GLY A 214 -11.84 -3.71 5.93
N TYR A 215 -12.21 -2.54 6.45
CA TYR A 215 -13.52 -1.92 6.19
C TYR A 215 -13.71 -1.60 4.70
N ARG A 216 -12.70 -1.02 4.07
CA ARG A 216 -12.73 -0.67 2.64
C ARG A 216 -12.78 -1.89 1.75
N LEU A 217 -12.08 -2.97 2.10
CA LEU A 217 -12.18 -4.25 1.39
C LEU A 217 -13.60 -4.80 1.46
N ALA A 218 -14.23 -4.77 2.65
CA ALA A 218 -15.61 -5.22 2.83
C ALA A 218 -16.58 -4.40 1.95
N ALA A 219 -16.42 -3.07 1.91
CA ALA A 219 -17.21 -2.19 1.05
C ALA A 219 -17.03 -2.53 -0.45
N VAL A 220 -15.79 -2.74 -0.89
CA VAL A 220 -15.47 -3.13 -2.27
C VAL A 220 -16.12 -4.45 -2.64
N TRP A 221 -15.94 -5.49 -1.84
CA TRP A 221 -16.54 -6.80 -2.10
C TRP A 221 -18.06 -6.74 -2.12
N ARG A 222 -18.67 -6.03 -1.17
CA ARG A 222 -20.13 -5.81 -1.15
C ARG A 222 -20.63 -5.20 -2.46
N LYS A 223 -19.95 -4.17 -2.96
CA LYS A 223 -20.31 -3.48 -4.21
C LYS A 223 -20.13 -4.39 -5.43
N CYS A 224 -19.03 -5.13 -5.50
CA CYS A 224 -18.76 -6.07 -6.60
C CYS A 224 -19.78 -7.21 -6.66
N LEU A 225 -20.12 -7.81 -5.52
CA LEU A 225 -21.09 -8.90 -5.44
C LEU A 225 -22.50 -8.42 -5.83
N ARG A 226 -22.95 -7.27 -5.33
CA ARG A 226 -24.28 -6.73 -5.69
C ARG A 226 -24.41 -6.43 -7.19
N THR A 227 -23.35 -5.89 -7.79
CA THR A 227 -23.32 -5.61 -9.23
C THR A 227 -23.39 -6.90 -10.07
N ALA A 228 -22.77 -7.97 -9.60
CA ALA A 228 -22.81 -9.27 -10.28
C ALA A 228 -24.20 -9.90 -10.24
N ASP A 229 -24.93 -9.75 -9.13
CA ASP A 229 -26.29 -10.28 -8.96
C ASP A 229 -27.32 -9.50 -9.81
N GLU A 230 -27.10 -8.19 -10.02
CA GLU A 230 -27.95 -7.33 -10.85
C GLU A 230 -27.69 -7.50 -12.37
N SER A 231 -26.59 -8.17 -12.74
CA SER A 231 -26.24 -8.40 -14.15
C SER A 231 -27.03 -9.61 -14.71
N PRO A 232 -27.73 -9.49 -15.86
CA PRO A 232 -28.47 -10.60 -16.44
C PRO A 232 -27.54 -11.79 -16.66
N ALA A 233 -27.93 -12.96 -16.14
CA ALA A 233 -27.18 -14.19 -16.31
C ALA A 233 -26.94 -14.43 -17.81
N ALA A 234 -25.71 -14.81 -18.17
CA ALA A 234 -25.43 -15.25 -19.53
C ALA A 234 -26.40 -16.39 -19.87
N GLU A 235 -27.29 -16.17 -20.83
CA GLU A 235 -28.10 -17.24 -21.40
C GLU A 235 -27.15 -18.32 -21.92
N GLY A 236 -27.19 -19.49 -21.28
CA GLY A 236 -26.33 -20.61 -21.60
C GLY A 236 -26.46 -20.98 -23.07
N ARG A 237 -25.31 -21.08 -23.75
CA ARG A 237 -25.15 -21.82 -25.00
C ARG A 237 -24.37 -23.09 -24.72
#